data_AF-A0AAV7JS93-F1
#
_entry.id   AF-A0AAV7JS93-F1
#
_cell.length_a   1.000
_cell.length_b   1.000
_cell.length_c   1.000
_cell.angle_alpha   90.00
_cell.angle_beta   90.00
_cell.angle_gamma   90.00
#
_symmetry.space_group_name_H-M   'P 1'
#
loop_
_entity.id
_entity.type
_entity.pdbx_description
1 polymer ?
#
loop_
_entity_poly.entity_id
_entity_poly.type
_entity_poly.pdbx_seq_one_letter_code
_entity_poly.pdbx_strand_id
1 'polypeptide(L)'
;MLVPISISQYPLTVKISDGLDGSGSHCTYNQQNNNPAFSAKSFILLGFKILSIADTLGNDVFYNHSPNSPFCFRPVALIALKEDYNNVHFIMDKIVNPQTDQILVNGLSLIGGHVQVNNVRSLFDTTMAGLLDGVGGASCHLCTASDEEINSIDWVRSGFPINRLISDAGQLIDDVNEDDFLKLSSKQSWV
;
A
#
# COMPACT_ATOMS: atom_id res chain seq x y z
N MET A 1 -18.62 31.18 -18.28
CA MET A 1 -18.97 31.67 -16.93
C MET A 1 -19.13 30.44 -16.05
N LEU A 2 -18.16 30.15 -15.18
CA LEU A 2 -18.27 29.02 -14.24
C LEU A 2 -19.12 29.51 -13.06
N VAL A 3 -20.31 28.94 -12.91
CA VAL A 3 -21.15 29.20 -11.74
C VAL A 3 -20.47 28.54 -10.54
N PRO A 4 -20.17 29.26 -9.45
CA PRO A 4 -19.65 28.64 -8.25
C PRO A 4 -20.74 27.71 -7.72
N ILE A 5 -20.50 26.40 -7.80
CA ILE A 5 -21.29 25.43 -7.07
C ILE A 5 -21.05 25.76 -5.60
N SER A 6 -22.08 26.22 -4.91
CA SER A 6 -22.08 26.29 -3.45
C SER A 6 -21.93 24.86 -2.96
N ILE A 7 -20.69 24.49 -2.63
CA ILE A 7 -20.41 23.22 -1.95
C ILE A 7 -21.20 23.32 -0.65
N SER A 8 -22.17 22.42 -0.53
CA SER A 8 -23.16 22.45 0.54
C SER A 8 -22.47 22.51 1.90
N GLN A 9 -23.08 23.20 2.87
CA GLN A 9 -22.63 23.30 4.27
C GLN A 9 -22.53 21.94 5.01
N TYR A 10 -22.73 20.81 4.32
CA TYR A 10 -22.72 19.47 4.89
C TYR A 10 -21.35 18.81 4.70
N PRO A 11 -20.82 18.12 5.73
CA PRO A 11 -19.56 17.41 5.61
C PRO A 11 -19.64 16.33 4.54
N LEU A 12 -18.67 16.32 3.62
CA LEU A 12 -18.58 15.32 2.55
C LEU A 12 -17.70 14.15 3.00
N THR A 13 -17.97 12.96 2.48
CA THR A 13 -17.08 11.81 2.63
C THR A 13 -16.48 11.44 1.29
N VAL A 14 -15.15 11.45 1.21
CA VAL A 14 -14.40 11.05 0.01
C VAL A 14 -13.86 9.64 0.21
N LYS A 15 -14.22 8.73 -0.69
CA LYS A 15 -13.63 7.40 -0.74
C LYS A 15 -12.48 7.40 -1.73
N ILE A 16 -11.28 7.11 -1.25
CA ILE A 16 -10.08 6.95 -2.06
C ILE A 16 -9.62 5.49 -2.07
N SER A 17 -8.82 5.15 -3.06
CA SER A 17 -8.05 3.92 -3.09
C SER A 17 -6.61 4.27 -3.43
N ASP A 18 -5.69 3.86 -2.58
CA ASP A 18 -4.25 4.09 -2.74
C ASP A 18 -3.48 2.80 -2.90
N GLY A 19 -2.21 2.97 -3.24
CA GLY A 19 -1.22 1.91 -3.19
C GLY A 19 0.11 2.35 -3.76
N LEU A 20 1.02 1.39 -3.84
CA LEU A 20 2.36 1.61 -4.34
C LEU A 20 2.82 0.41 -5.17
N ASP A 21 3.62 0.69 -6.18
CA ASP A 21 4.09 -0.31 -7.14
C ASP A 21 5.54 -0.02 -7.53
N GLY A 22 6.35 -1.08 -7.62
CA GLY A 22 7.73 -1.02 -8.04
C GLY A 22 7.85 -1.20 -9.55
N SER A 23 8.66 -0.35 -10.18
CA SER A 23 9.02 -0.48 -11.59
C SER A 23 10.54 -0.57 -11.73
N GLY A 24 11.01 -1.54 -12.51
CA GLY A 24 12.42 -1.83 -12.72
C GLY A 24 12.89 -1.62 -14.16
N SER A 25 14.18 -1.85 -14.40
CA SER A 25 14.80 -1.82 -15.73
C SER A 25 14.73 -0.46 -16.44
N HIS A 26 14.73 0.62 -15.67
CA HIS A 26 14.75 1.97 -16.22
C HIS A 26 16.12 2.37 -16.76
N CYS A 27 16.13 3.19 -17.80
CA CYS A 27 17.35 3.74 -18.38
C CYS A 27 18.04 4.67 -17.39
N THR A 28 19.36 4.51 -17.23
CA THR A 28 20.19 5.46 -16.50
C THR A 28 20.84 6.42 -17.50
N TYR A 29 20.60 7.72 -17.32
CA TYR A 29 21.23 8.74 -18.15
C TYR A 29 22.67 8.99 -17.70
N ASN A 30 23.55 9.31 -18.66
CA ASN A 30 24.93 9.67 -18.37
C ASN A 30 25.00 11.11 -17.85
N GLN A 31 24.81 11.29 -16.54
CA GLN A 31 24.86 12.60 -15.88
C GLN A 31 26.19 12.77 -15.13
N GLN A 32 26.73 14.00 -15.15
CA GLN A 32 28.03 14.31 -14.55
C GLN A 32 28.11 14.03 -13.04
N ASN A 33 26.97 14.00 -12.34
CA ASN A 33 26.86 13.74 -10.90
C ASN A 33 26.04 12.48 -10.59
N ASN A 34 26.14 11.43 -11.41
CA ASN A 34 25.52 10.15 -11.06
C ASN A 34 26.07 9.67 -9.73
N ASN A 35 25.29 9.84 -8.66
CA ASN A 35 25.63 9.30 -7.36
C ASN A 35 25.41 7.78 -7.45
N PRO A 36 26.46 6.94 -7.33
CA PRO A 36 26.30 5.50 -7.42
C PRO A 36 25.42 4.92 -6.30
N ALA A 37 25.17 5.67 -5.22
CA ALA A 37 24.22 5.29 -4.17
C ALA A 37 22.74 5.42 -4.62
N PHE A 38 22.45 6.18 -5.68
CA PHE A 38 21.09 6.33 -6.23
C PHE A 38 21.01 5.65 -7.60
N SER A 39 20.59 4.40 -7.61
CA SER A 39 20.34 3.66 -8.84
C SER A 39 18.96 4.03 -9.40
N ALA A 40 18.92 4.88 -10.42
CA ALA A 40 17.71 5.21 -11.19
C ALA A 40 17.18 4.03 -12.05
N LYS A 41 17.60 2.79 -11.78
CA LYS A 41 17.14 1.59 -12.49
C LYS A 41 15.82 1.07 -11.96
N SER A 42 15.45 1.47 -10.74
CA SER A 42 14.22 1.08 -10.08
C SER A 42 13.57 2.30 -9.43
N PHE A 43 12.24 2.36 -9.49
CA PHE A 43 11.45 3.35 -8.79
C PHE A 43 10.26 2.68 -8.10
N ILE A 44 9.79 3.31 -7.04
CA ILE A 44 8.50 3.02 -6.42
C ILE A 44 7.58 4.20 -6.70
N LEU A 45 6.43 3.94 -7.32
CA LEU A 45 5.39 4.92 -7.57
C LEU A 45 4.33 4.80 -6.48
N LEU A 46 4.12 5.89 -5.73
CA LEU A 46 3.03 6.03 -4.77
C LEU A 46 1.93 6.88 -5.40
N GLY A 47 0.68 6.48 -5.23
CA GLY A 47 -0.43 7.33 -5.60
C GLY A 47 -1.78 6.80 -5.16
N PHE A 48 -2.82 7.53 -5.56
CA PHE A 48 -4.19 7.20 -5.22
C PHE A 48 -5.16 7.58 -6.33
N LYS A 49 -6.40 7.14 -6.18
CA LYS A 49 -7.53 7.56 -7.01
C LYS A 49 -8.74 7.82 -6.12
N ILE A 50 -9.60 8.74 -6.58
CA ILE A 50 -10.91 8.97 -5.96
C ILE A 50 -11.88 7.98 -6.58
N LEU A 51 -12.59 7.23 -5.74
CA LEU A 51 -13.63 6.28 -6.12
C LEU A 51 -15.00 6.95 -6.14
N SER A 52 -15.34 7.64 -5.05
CA SER A 52 -16.61 8.36 -4.92
C SER A 52 -16.51 9.49 -3.90
N ILE A 53 -17.48 10.40 -3.96
CA ILE A 53 -17.73 11.43 -2.95
C ILE A 53 -19.21 11.35 -2.61
N ALA A 54 -19.52 11.17 -1.33
CA ALA A 54 -20.88 11.10 -0.82
C ALA A 54 -21.18 12.27 0.14
N ASP A 55 -22.45 12.67 0.20
CA ASP A 55 -22.95 13.58 1.22
C ASP A 55 -23.19 12.85 2.57
N THR A 56 -23.63 13.60 3.58
CA THR A 56 -23.95 13.04 4.92
C THR A 56 -25.11 12.04 4.94
N LEU A 57 -25.95 12.03 3.91
CA LEU A 57 -27.08 11.12 3.78
C LEU A 57 -26.69 9.85 3.02
N GLY A 58 -25.45 9.77 2.53
CA GLY A 58 -24.93 8.65 1.75
C GLY A 58 -25.28 8.73 0.25
N ASN A 59 -25.76 9.88 -0.23
CA ASN A 59 -25.97 10.06 -1.67
C ASN A 59 -24.64 10.38 -2.35
N ASP A 60 -24.33 9.66 -3.43
CA ASP A 60 -23.14 9.94 -4.25
C ASP A 60 -23.30 11.27 -4.99
N VAL A 61 -22.44 12.23 -4.64
CA VAL A 61 -22.28 13.52 -5.34
C VAL A 61 -21.33 13.37 -6.52
N PHE A 62 -20.39 12.44 -6.42
CA PHE A 62 -19.46 12.07 -7.48
C PHE A 62 -19.19 10.57 -7.44
N TYR A 63 -19.12 9.97 -8.62
CA TYR A 63 -18.71 8.59 -8.79
C TYR A 63 -17.74 8.48 -9.97
N ASN A 64 -16.64 7.75 -9.78
CA ASN A 64 -15.69 7.50 -10.85
C ASN A 64 -16.16 6.32 -11.72
N HIS A 65 -16.66 6.62 -12.92
CA HIS A 65 -17.16 5.60 -13.87
C HIS A 65 -16.07 4.69 -14.46
N SER A 66 -14.79 5.11 -14.39
CA SER A 66 -13.67 4.36 -14.95
C SER A 66 -12.53 4.24 -13.94
N PRO A 67 -12.74 3.58 -12.79
CA PRO A 67 -11.80 3.60 -11.68
C PRO A 67 -10.47 2.91 -11.99
N ASN A 68 -10.40 2.09 -13.04
CA ASN A 68 -9.17 1.43 -13.47
C ASN A 68 -8.48 2.14 -14.66
N SER A 69 -8.99 3.31 -15.06
CA SER A 69 -8.34 4.12 -16.07
C SER A 69 -7.07 4.79 -15.52
N PRO A 70 -5.95 4.79 -16.27
CA PRO A 70 -4.74 5.48 -15.84
C PRO A 70 -4.95 7.00 -15.66
N PHE A 71 -5.94 7.58 -16.34
CA PHE A 71 -6.27 9.01 -16.22
C PHE A 71 -6.89 9.40 -14.87
N CYS A 72 -7.34 8.41 -14.08
CA CYS A 72 -7.93 8.61 -12.76
C CYS A 72 -6.91 8.49 -11.63
N PHE A 73 -5.72 7.96 -11.91
CA PHE A 73 -4.64 7.85 -10.93
C PHE A 73 -3.98 9.21 -10.72
N ARG A 74 -3.62 9.50 -9.47
CA ARG A 74 -2.93 10.72 -9.05
C ARG A 74 -1.61 10.32 -8.39
N PRO A 75 -0.47 10.56 -9.05
CA PRO A 75 0.83 10.28 -8.45
C PRO A 75 1.07 11.24 -7.28
N VAL A 76 1.51 10.70 -6.15
CA VAL A 76 1.91 11.44 -4.96
C VAL A 76 3.43 11.58 -4.91
N ALA A 77 4.14 10.47 -5.14
CA ALA A 77 5.59 10.45 -5.11
C ALA A 77 6.14 9.43 -6.11
N LEU A 78 7.30 9.75 -6.69
CA LEU A 78 8.13 8.83 -7.45
C LEU A 78 9.48 8.74 -6.72
N ILE A 79 9.77 7.57 -6.18
CA ILE A 79 10.88 7.38 -5.24
C ILE A 79 11.93 6.48 -5.92
N ALA A 80 13.15 6.98 -6.06
CA ALA A 80 14.26 6.26 -6.71
C ALA A 80 14.88 5.20 -5.80
N LEU A 81 14.07 4.24 -5.38
CA LEU A 81 14.46 3.09 -4.56
C LEU A 81 13.97 1.82 -5.24
N LYS A 82 14.64 0.71 -4.91
CA LYS A 82 14.18 -0.62 -5.30
C LYS A 82 13.04 -1.03 -4.38
N GLU A 83 12.06 -1.72 -4.94
CA GLU A 83 11.08 -2.47 -4.15
C GLU A 83 11.79 -3.61 -3.41
N ASP A 84 11.97 -3.41 -2.11
CA ASP A 84 12.39 -4.40 -1.14
C ASP A 84 11.74 -4.09 0.21
N TYR A 85 11.77 -5.07 1.12
CA TYR A 85 11.12 -4.98 2.44
C TYR A 85 11.48 -3.68 3.17
N ASN A 86 12.78 -3.38 3.30
CA ASN A 86 13.26 -2.23 4.06
C ASN A 86 12.80 -0.89 3.46
N ASN A 87 12.89 -0.75 2.13
CA ASN A 87 12.49 0.47 1.45
C ASN A 87 10.97 0.67 1.51
N VAL A 88 10.19 -0.39 1.32
CA VAL A 88 8.72 -0.34 1.39
C VAL A 88 8.27 0.05 2.78
N HIS A 89 8.77 -0.60 3.84
CA HIS A 89 8.44 -0.24 5.23
C HIS A 89 8.90 1.18 5.57
N PHE A 90 10.08 1.60 5.13
CA PHE A 90 10.52 2.99 5.29
C PHE A 90 9.54 3.99 4.64
N ILE A 91 9.09 3.73 3.41
CA ILE A 91 8.13 4.59 2.71
C ILE A 91 6.80 4.62 3.46
N MET A 92 6.30 3.47 3.89
CA MET A 92 5.04 3.38 4.61
C MET A 92 5.11 4.13 5.94
N ASP A 93 6.13 3.88 6.76
CA ASP A 93 6.20 4.43 8.11
C ASP A 93 6.60 5.90 8.16
N LYS A 94 7.43 6.35 7.21
CA LYS A 94 7.96 7.72 7.23
C LYS A 94 7.22 8.67 6.31
N ILE A 95 6.57 8.17 5.27
CA ILE A 95 5.93 9.00 4.24
C ILE A 95 4.41 8.81 4.29
N VAL A 96 3.92 7.58 4.16
CA VAL A 96 2.49 7.31 3.95
C VAL A 96 1.68 7.38 5.24
N ASN A 97 2.00 6.54 6.23
CA ASN A 97 1.22 6.36 7.46
C ASN A 97 1.04 7.68 8.23
N PRO A 98 2.09 8.49 8.50
CA PRO A 98 1.92 9.71 9.28
C PRO A 98 0.94 10.71 8.67
N GLN A 99 0.89 10.79 7.35
CA GLN A 99 -0.02 11.70 6.63
C GLN A 99 -1.42 11.09 6.51
N THR A 100 -1.48 9.80 6.17
CA THR A 100 -2.73 9.09 5.96
C THR A 100 -3.52 8.98 7.25
N ASP A 101 -2.88 8.63 8.36
CA ASP A 101 -3.54 8.46 9.66
C ASP A 101 -4.11 9.79 10.16
N GLN A 102 -3.39 10.89 9.97
CA GLN A 102 -3.89 12.23 10.29
C GLN A 102 -5.13 12.58 9.47
N ILE A 103 -5.11 12.29 8.17
CA ILE A 103 -6.22 12.59 7.26
C ILE A 103 -7.43 11.68 7.51
N LEU A 104 -7.20 10.41 7.85
CA LEU A 104 -8.26 9.45 8.17
C LEU A 104 -8.95 9.78 9.50
N VAL A 105 -8.20 10.23 10.51
CA VAL A 105 -8.76 10.56 11.83
C VAL A 105 -9.41 11.94 11.83
N ASN A 106 -8.71 12.94 11.29
CA ASN A 106 -9.16 14.33 11.42
C ASN A 106 -9.98 14.80 10.22
N GLY A 107 -9.90 14.13 9.07
CA GLY A 107 -10.39 14.64 7.80
C GLY A 107 -9.54 15.79 7.26
N LEU A 108 -10.05 16.45 6.23
CA LEU A 108 -9.43 17.59 5.54
C LEU A 108 -10.34 18.81 5.62
N SER A 109 -9.82 19.91 6.17
CA SER A 109 -10.49 21.21 6.10
C SER A 109 -10.07 21.93 4.81
N LEU A 110 -11.04 22.20 3.94
CA LEU A 110 -10.85 22.88 2.66
C LEU A 110 -11.58 24.23 2.65
N ILE A 111 -11.20 25.09 1.71
CA ILE A 111 -11.96 26.31 1.43
C ILE A 111 -13.32 25.87 0.86
N GLY A 112 -14.35 25.81 1.72
CA GLY A 112 -15.68 25.33 1.37
C GLY A 112 -16.27 24.27 2.30
N GLY A 113 -15.51 23.74 3.26
CA GLY A 113 -16.06 22.83 4.27
C GLY A 113 -15.05 21.82 4.82
N HIS A 114 -15.58 20.88 5.61
CA HIS A 114 -14.83 19.76 6.16
C HIS A 114 -15.14 18.48 5.40
N VAL A 115 -14.11 17.70 5.08
CA VAL A 115 -14.21 16.47 4.31
C VAL A 115 -13.65 15.31 5.11
N GLN A 116 -14.44 14.26 5.31
CA GLN A 116 -13.98 13.00 5.84
C GLN A 116 -13.37 12.15 4.72
N VAL A 117 -12.29 11.43 5.02
CA VAL A 117 -11.62 10.58 4.04
C VAL A 117 -11.73 9.13 4.48
N ASN A 118 -12.20 8.27 3.59
CA ASN A 118 -12.14 6.83 3.75
C ASN A 118 -11.15 6.27 2.73
N ASN A 119 -10.08 5.65 3.21
CA ASN A 119 -9.04 5.09 2.35
C ASN A 119 -9.15 3.57 2.26
N VAL A 120 -9.17 3.06 1.03
CA VAL A 120 -9.10 1.63 0.73
C VAL A 120 -7.74 1.33 0.10
N ARG A 121 -6.86 0.75 0.92
CA ARG A 121 -5.54 0.25 0.53
C ARG A 121 -5.68 -0.98 -0.36
N SER A 122 -5.70 -0.82 -1.68
CA SER A 122 -6.00 -1.92 -2.60
C SER A 122 -5.25 -1.90 -3.93
N LEU A 123 -4.39 -0.91 -4.17
CA LEU A 123 -3.54 -0.86 -5.37
C LEU A 123 -2.16 -1.45 -5.07
N PHE A 124 -2.15 -2.60 -4.39
CA PHE A 124 -0.96 -3.40 -4.11
C PHE A 124 -1.10 -4.70 -4.90
N ASP A 125 -0.06 -5.08 -5.64
CA ASP A 125 0.01 -6.42 -6.20
C ASP A 125 0.32 -7.44 -5.08
N THR A 126 0.32 -8.72 -5.42
CA THR A 126 0.60 -9.79 -4.45
C THR A 126 2.02 -9.70 -3.88
N THR A 127 2.98 -9.25 -4.68
CA THR A 127 4.38 -9.10 -4.26
C THR A 127 4.50 -8.03 -3.18
N MET A 128 3.92 -6.86 -3.44
CA MET A 128 3.90 -5.73 -2.54
C MET A 128 3.09 -6.01 -1.29
N ALA A 129 1.93 -6.67 -1.42
CA ALA A 129 1.15 -7.13 -0.28
C ALA A 129 2.01 -8.06 0.61
N GLY A 130 2.75 -9.00 -0.01
CA GLY A 130 3.70 -9.89 0.65
C GLY A 130 4.84 -9.19 1.39
N LEU A 131 5.32 -8.06 0.87
CA LEU A 131 6.34 -7.24 1.53
C LEU A 131 5.77 -6.47 2.72
N LEU A 132 4.52 -6.01 2.61
CA LEU A 132 3.84 -5.24 3.66
C LEU A 132 3.37 -6.11 4.82
N ASP A 133 2.84 -7.28 4.53
CA ASP A 133 2.35 -8.22 5.55
C ASP A 133 3.44 -9.18 6.04
N GLY A 134 4.58 -9.27 5.35
CA GLY A 134 5.66 -10.17 5.73
C GLY A 134 5.48 -11.62 5.35
N VAL A 135 4.44 -11.94 4.59
CA VAL A 135 4.11 -13.29 4.17
C VAL A 135 4.60 -13.56 2.74
N GLY A 136 5.70 -12.92 2.35
CA GLY A 136 6.30 -13.03 1.03
C GLY A 136 6.47 -14.49 0.60
N GLY A 137 5.80 -14.87 -0.50
CA GLY A 137 5.87 -16.21 -1.07
C GLY A 137 4.79 -17.20 -0.58
N ALA A 138 3.89 -16.82 0.32
CA ALA A 138 2.72 -17.66 0.63
C ALA A 138 1.64 -17.54 -0.46
N SER A 139 0.98 -18.65 -0.78
CA SER A 139 -0.17 -18.64 -1.70
C SER A 139 -1.42 -17.92 -1.16
N CYS A 140 -1.47 -17.61 0.15
CA CYS A 140 -2.62 -16.99 0.80
C CYS A 140 -2.19 -16.03 1.93
N HIS A 141 -2.54 -14.75 1.80
CA HIS A 141 -2.22 -13.72 2.79
C HIS A 141 -3.20 -13.70 3.99
N LEU A 142 -4.37 -14.31 3.83
CA LEU A 142 -5.46 -14.29 4.82
C LEU A 142 -5.62 -15.61 5.59
N CYS A 143 -4.88 -16.64 5.20
CA CYS A 143 -4.97 -17.97 5.76
C CYS A 143 -3.60 -18.56 6.06
N THR A 144 -3.55 -19.48 7.03
CA THR A 144 -2.30 -20.17 7.42
C THR A 144 -1.96 -21.37 6.54
N ALA A 145 -2.79 -21.68 5.55
CA ALA A 145 -2.63 -22.88 4.73
C ALA A 145 -1.36 -22.79 3.87
N SER A 146 -0.63 -23.90 3.77
CA SER A 146 0.53 -24.02 2.88
C SER A 146 0.10 -24.09 1.41
N ASP A 147 1.04 -23.85 0.49
CA ASP A 147 0.81 -23.98 -0.95
C ASP A 147 0.27 -25.38 -1.33
N GLU A 148 0.72 -26.42 -0.63
CA GLU A 148 0.30 -27.80 -0.86
C GLU A 148 -1.14 -28.03 -0.38
N GLU A 149 -1.51 -27.46 0.77
CA GLU A 149 -2.85 -27.57 1.35
C GLU A 149 -3.90 -26.85 0.48
N ILE A 150 -3.53 -25.68 -0.06
CA ILE A 150 -4.43 -24.85 -0.88
C ILE A 150 -4.80 -25.53 -2.20
N ASN A 151 -3.93 -26.41 -2.71
CA ASN A 151 -4.17 -27.19 -3.92
C ASN A 151 -4.98 -28.48 -3.67
N SER A 152 -5.31 -28.80 -2.43
CA SER A 152 -6.08 -30.00 -2.11
C SER A 152 -7.59 -29.80 -2.35
N ILE A 153 -8.24 -30.83 -2.88
CA ILE A 153 -9.69 -30.79 -3.18
C ILE A 153 -10.54 -30.62 -1.91
N ASP A 154 -10.04 -31.10 -0.77
CA ASP A 154 -10.73 -31.03 0.51
C ASP A 154 -10.75 -29.60 1.04
N TRP A 155 -9.64 -28.86 0.90
CA TRP A 155 -9.59 -27.44 1.25
C TRP A 155 -10.46 -26.57 0.33
N VAL A 156 -10.47 -26.86 -0.97
CA VAL A 156 -11.38 -26.19 -1.93
C VAL A 156 -12.84 -26.41 -1.54
N ARG A 157 -13.20 -27.60 -1.05
CA ARG A 157 -14.56 -27.94 -0.61
C ARG A 157 -14.93 -27.36 0.75
N SER A 158 -13.98 -27.26 1.69
CA SER A 158 -14.23 -26.69 3.01
C SER A 158 -14.31 -25.16 3.00
N GLY A 159 -13.88 -24.53 1.91
CA GLY A 159 -13.63 -23.09 1.87
C GLY A 159 -12.32 -22.73 2.58
N PHE A 160 -11.74 -21.60 2.20
CA PHE A 160 -10.51 -21.09 2.80
C PHE A 160 -10.86 -20.26 4.05
N PRO A 161 -10.66 -20.77 5.28
CA PRO A 161 -10.86 -19.98 6.49
C PRO A 161 -9.93 -18.76 6.51
N ILE A 162 -10.51 -17.59 6.71
CA ILE A 162 -9.77 -16.38 7.06
C ILE A 162 -9.42 -16.50 8.54
N ASN A 163 -8.19 -16.90 8.85
CA ASN A 163 -7.73 -17.16 10.21
C ASN A 163 -6.49 -16.36 10.59
N ARG A 164 -6.05 -15.43 9.74
CA ARG A 164 -5.05 -14.40 10.07
C ARG A 164 -5.69 -13.03 10.08
N LEU A 165 -5.40 -12.24 11.10
CA LEU A 165 -5.55 -10.79 11.00
C LEU A 165 -4.29 -10.22 10.33
N ILE A 166 -4.45 -9.15 9.56
CA ILE A 166 -3.31 -8.45 8.93
C ILE A 166 -2.30 -7.97 9.99
N SER A 167 -2.78 -7.65 11.20
CA SER A 167 -1.93 -7.30 12.34
C SER A 167 -1.01 -8.42 12.81
N ASP A 168 -1.42 -9.68 12.63
CA ASP A 168 -0.71 -10.84 13.15
C ASP A 168 0.46 -11.24 12.23
N ALA A 169 0.44 -10.75 10.98
CA ALA A 169 1.45 -11.04 9.97
C ALA A 169 2.78 -10.30 10.24
N GLY A 170 2.70 -9.09 10.82
CA GLY A 170 3.90 -8.33 11.24
C GLY A 170 4.68 -8.99 12.37
N GLN A 171 3.99 -9.64 13.34
CA GLN A 171 4.65 -10.35 14.44
C GLN A 171 5.46 -11.56 13.98
N LEU A 172 5.02 -12.25 12.92
CA LEU A 172 5.76 -13.39 12.35
C LEU A 172 7.14 -12.99 11.82
N ILE A 173 7.33 -11.76 11.37
CA ILE A 173 8.63 -11.27 10.90
C ILE A 173 9.57 -10.99 12.07
N ASP A 174 9.05 -10.37 13.14
CA ASP A 174 9.83 -10.08 14.35
C ASP A 174 10.28 -11.40 15.01
N ASP A 175 9.39 -12.39 15.08
CA ASP A 175 9.70 -13.72 15.62
C ASP A 175 10.74 -14.48 14.78
N VAL A 176 10.70 -14.38 13.45
CA VAL A 176 11.69 -15.02 12.56
C VAL A 176 13.04 -14.29 12.60
N ASN A 177 13.03 -12.95 12.73
CA ASN A 177 14.26 -12.16 12.83
C ASN A 177 15.00 -12.36 14.17
N GLU A 178 14.29 -12.61 15.28
CA GLU A 178 14.93 -12.97 16.57
C GLU A 178 15.65 -14.33 16.49
N ASP A 179 15.05 -15.33 15.83
CA ASP A 179 15.63 -16.66 15.69
C ASP A 179 16.83 -16.71 14.70
N ASP A 180 16.84 -15.87 13.66
CA ASP A 180 17.97 -15.77 12.74
C ASP A 180 19.14 -14.92 13.28
N PHE A 181 18.89 -13.97 14.19
CA PHE A 181 19.96 -13.27 14.93
C PHE A 181 20.75 -14.24 15.84
N LEU A 182 20.06 -15.21 16.45
CA LEU A 182 20.70 -16.26 17.24
C LEU A 182 21.49 -17.25 16.36
N LYS A 183 21.05 -17.53 15.13
CA LYS A 183 21.78 -18.41 14.20
C LYS A 183 22.99 -17.74 13.54
N LEU A 184 22.94 -16.43 13.26
CA LEU A 184 24.07 -15.69 12.67
C LEU A 184 25.19 -15.41 13.68
N SER A 185 24.89 -15.25 14.97
CA SER A 185 25.92 -15.11 16.02
C SER A 185 26.68 -16.41 16.33
N SER A 186 26.10 -17.57 16.01
CA SER A 186 26.75 -18.88 16.22
C SER A 186 27.63 -19.36 15.05
N LYS A 187 27.67 -18.63 13.93
CA LYS A 187 28.44 -19.00 12.73
C LYS A 187 29.72 -18.18 12.47
N GLN A 188 30.15 -17.32 13.40
CA GLN A 188 31.47 -16.69 13.36
C GLN A 188 32.48 -17.44 14.23
N SER A 189 32.87 -18.66 13.83
CA SER A 189 34.10 -19.28 14.33
C SER A 189 34.61 -20.42 13.43
N TRP A 190 34.91 -20.15 12.16
CA TRP A 190 35.88 -20.95 11.41
C TRP A 190 36.65 -20.05 10.44
N VAL A 191 37.92 -19.85 10.79
CA VAL A 191 39.12 -19.41 10.04
C VAL A 191 38.90 -18.64 8.73
#